data_AF-A0A7S2EX84-F1
#
_entry.id   AF-A0A7S2EX84-F1
#
_cell.length_a   1.000
_cell.length_b   1.000
_cell.length_c   1.000
_cell.angle_alpha   90.00
_cell.angle_beta   90.00
_cell.angle_gamma   90.00
#
_symmetry.space_group_name_H-M   'P 1'
#
loop_
_entity.id
_entity.type
_entity.pdbx_description
1 polymer ?
#
loop_
_entity_poly.entity_id
_entity_poly.type
_entity_poly.pdbx_seq_one_letter_code
_entity_poly.pdbx_strand_id
1 'polypeptide(L)'
;VSAKGEEVPLPAADATSKDPSSEGEGSAGASDGGPRPKSSSASLSVALKTGTAESHAAAESVHFVKNFVRGRIDRDLFAFMTASLYHVYDALEDELDRHGPATFPTLHHPVELGRREALNDDAEFFLGDDWRAGPDGEPSPATADYVDRIRF
;
A
#
# COMPACT_ATOMS: atom_id res chain seq x y z
N VAL A 1 -14.76 5.40 -34.57
CA VAL A 1 -16.01 5.10 -33.85
C VAL A 1 -15.74 5.38 -32.38
N SER A 2 -16.39 6.41 -31.85
CA SER A 2 -16.32 6.79 -30.44
C SER A 2 -17.20 5.85 -29.61
N ALA A 3 -16.68 5.36 -28.50
CA ALA A 3 -17.45 4.82 -27.38
C ALA A 3 -16.71 5.28 -26.11
N LYS A 4 -17.01 6.48 -25.61
CA LYS A 4 -17.90 6.70 -24.45
C LYS A 4 -17.54 5.79 -23.27
N GLY A 5 -16.82 6.39 -22.33
CA GLY A 5 -16.58 5.84 -21.01
C GLY A 5 -17.88 5.71 -20.22
N GLU A 6 -17.94 4.66 -19.42
CA GLU A 6 -19.01 4.41 -18.47
C GLU A 6 -18.36 4.44 -17.08
N GLU A 7 -18.55 5.56 -16.37
CA GLU A 7 -18.20 5.69 -14.97
C GLU A 7 -19.18 4.86 -14.13
N VAL A 8 -18.64 3.98 -13.29
CA VAL A 8 -19.41 3.22 -12.30
C VAL A 8 -19.39 4.00 -10.98
N PRO A 9 -20.53 4.44 -10.42
CA PRO A 9 -20.54 5.26 -9.22
C PRO A 9 -20.39 4.41 -7.95
N LEU A 10 -19.58 4.89 -7.01
CA LEU A 10 -19.43 4.35 -5.66
C LEU A 10 -20.67 4.68 -4.80
N PRO A 11 -21.14 3.77 -3.91
CA PRO A 11 -22.25 4.07 -3.02
C PRO A 11 -21.85 5.02 -1.87
N ALA A 12 -22.76 5.95 -1.57
CA ALA A 12 -22.63 7.00 -0.57
C ALA A 12 -22.56 6.48 0.88
N ALA A 13 -21.81 7.22 1.72
CA ALA A 13 -21.76 7.05 3.17
C ALA A 13 -23.07 7.54 3.81
N ASP A 14 -23.74 6.67 4.56
CA ASP A 14 -24.92 7.05 5.35
C ASP A 14 -24.47 7.49 6.75
N ALA A 15 -24.65 8.78 7.02
CA ALA A 15 -24.45 9.39 8.32
C ALA A 15 -25.80 9.48 9.02
N THR A 16 -25.98 8.78 10.12
CA THR A 16 -27.13 9.01 11.01
C THR A 16 -26.66 9.24 12.43
N SER A 17 -26.58 10.52 12.77
CA SER A 17 -26.54 11.07 14.12
C SER A 17 -27.86 10.81 14.85
N LYS A 18 -27.81 10.32 16.09
CA LYS A 18 -28.92 10.48 17.04
C LYS A 18 -28.45 10.40 18.50
N ASP A 19 -28.23 11.56 19.11
CA ASP A 19 -28.34 11.73 20.56
C ASP A 19 -29.83 11.80 20.95
N PRO A 20 -30.18 11.39 22.19
CA PRO A 20 -30.54 12.42 23.15
C PRO A 20 -30.06 12.15 24.60
N SER A 21 -29.78 13.26 25.28
CA SER A 21 -29.49 13.42 26.70
C SER A 21 -30.67 13.05 27.61
N SER A 22 -30.40 12.52 28.82
CA SER A 22 -30.83 13.11 30.11
C SER A 22 -30.36 12.30 31.34
N GLU A 23 -29.55 12.97 32.17
CA GLU A 23 -29.50 13.06 33.64
C GLU A 23 -29.91 11.90 34.57
N GLY A 24 -29.11 11.69 35.63
CA GLY A 24 -29.55 10.97 36.84
C GLY A 24 -28.44 10.48 37.78
N GLU A 25 -27.93 11.40 38.63
CA GLU A 25 -27.51 11.25 40.04
C GLU A 25 -26.50 10.16 40.50
N GLY A 26 -25.60 10.60 41.39
CA GLY A 26 -24.51 9.81 41.94
C GLY A 26 -24.83 8.98 43.18
N SER A 27 -23.92 8.05 43.50
CA SER A 27 -23.68 7.57 44.85
C SER A 27 -22.24 7.05 44.95
N ALA A 28 -21.54 7.49 45.98
CA ALA A 28 -20.19 7.08 46.33
C ALA A 28 -20.12 5.60 46.74
N GLY A 29 -18.99 4.94 46.45
CA GLY A 29 -18.72 3.61 47.00
C GLY A 29 -17.48 2.93 46.43
N ALA A 30 -16.40 3.00 47.20
CA ALA A 30 -15.32 2.02 47.34
C ALA A 30 -14.42 1.66 46.14
N SER A 31 -13.12 1.80 46.43
CA SER A 31 -11.96 1.18 45.81
C SER A 31 -12.20 -0.22 45.24
N ASP A 32 -11.89 -0.39 43.96
CA ASP A 32 -11.16 -1.57 43.51
C ASP A 32 -10.07 -1.11 42.53
N GLY A 33 -8.85 -0.98 43.06
CA GLY A 33 -7.62 -0.80 42.28
C GLY A 33 -7.18 -2.12 41.64
N GLY A 34 -8.14 -2.90 41.13
CA GLY A 34 -7.87 -4.13 40.39
C GLY A 34 -7.14 -3.79 39.09
N PRO A 35 -6.15 -4.60 38.66
CA PRO A 35 -5.51 -4.40 37.37
C PRO A 35 -6.60 -4.40 36.31
N ARG A 36 -6.77 -3.29 35.59
CA ARG A 36 -7.61 -3.27 34.39
C ARG A 36 -7.15 -4.44 33.52
N PRO A 37 -8.04 -5.34 33.07
CA PRO A 37 -7.64 -6.40 32.18
C PRO A 37 -6.97 -5.73 30.99
N LYS A 38 -5.67 -5.99 30.81
CA LYS A 38 -4.97 -5.58 29.60
C LYS A 38 -5.70 -6.31 28.49
N SER A 39 -6.60 -5.63 27.77
CA SER A 39 -7.05 -6.16 26.49
C SER A 39 -5.75 -6.36 25.71
N SER A 40 -5.35 -7.60 25.48
CA SER A 40 -4.19 -7.88 24.65
C SER A 40 -4.61 -7.55 23.23
N SER A 41 -4.67 -6.26 22.90
CA SER A 41 -4.73 -5.80 21.52
C SER A 41 -3.54 -6.47 20.85
N ALA A 42 -3.82 -7.28 19.84
CA ALA A 42 -2.79 -7.99 19.12
C ALA A 42 -1.69 -7.01 18.68
N SER A 43 -0.44 -7.49 18.53
CA SER A 43 0.65 -6.64 18.04
C SER A 43 0.28 -6.01 16.70
N LEU A 44 0.86 -4.85 16.39
CA LEU A 44 0.62 -4.17 15.11
C LEU A 44 0.86 -5.09 13.91
N SER A 45 1.88 -5.96 13.98
CA SER A 45 2.16 -6.96 12.95
C SER A 45 1.01 -7.96 12.74
N VAL A 46 0.38 -8.43 13.83
CA VAL A 46 -0.79 -9.31 13.75
C VAL A 46 -1.99 -8.54 13.20
N ALA A 47 -2.21 -7.31 13.65
CA ALA A 47 -3.30 -6.48 13.19
C ALA A 47 -3.21 -6.15 11.68
N LEU A 48 -2.01 -5.82 11.17
CA LEU A 48 -1.77 -5.61 9.73
C LEU A 48 -2.03 -6.92 8.97
N LYS A 49 -1.44 -8.03 9.41
CA LYS A 49 -1.61 -9.34 8.76
C LYS A 49 -3.08 -9.75 8.64
N THR A 50 -3.86 -9.60 9.70
CA THR A 50 -5.28 -9.99 9.67
C THR A 50 -6.14 -8.94 8.99
N GLY A 51 -5.84 -7.65 9.18
CA GLY A 51 -6.60 -6.53 8.61
C GLY A 51 -6.48 -6.42 7.09
N THR A 52 -5.38 -6.87 6.49
CA THR A 52 -5.18 -6.85 5.03
C THR A 52 -5.44 -8.22 4.37
N ALA A 53 -5.97 -9.21 5.09
CA ALA A 53 -6.09 -10.57 4.58
C ALA A 53 -7.03 -10.67 3.35
N GLU A 54 -8.15 -9.96 3.37
CA GLU A 54 -9.10 -9.94 2.26
C GLU A 54 -8.53 -9.25 1.02
N SER A 55 -7.94 -8.05 1.20
CA SER A 55 -7.31 -7.32 0.10
C SER A 55 -6.11 -8.07 -0.48
N HIS A 56 -5.34 -8.76 0.35
CA HIS A 56 -4.26 -9.63 -0.09
C HIS A 56 -4.78 -10.80 -0.94
N ALA A 57 -5.81 -11.51 -0.47
CA ALA A 57 -6.42 -12.60 -1.24
C ALA A 57 -7.00 -12.11 -2.58
N ALA A 58 -7.59 -10.91 -2.60
CA ALA A 58 -8.06 -10.28 -3.83
C ALA A 58 -6.91 -9.97 -4.79
N ALA A 59 -5.80 -9.41 -4.29
CA ALA A 59 -4.61 -9.10 -5.09
C ALA A 59 -3.95 -10.37 -5.69
N GLU A 60 -3.83 -11.45 -4.92
CA GLU A 60 -3.34 -12.75 -5.42
C GLU A 60 -4.26 -13.34 -6.50
N SER A 61 -5.54 -12.96 -6.48
CA SER A 61 -6.55 -13.48 -7.40
C SER A 61 -6.56 -12.82 -8.78
N VAL A 62 -5.84 -11.69 -8.94
CA VAL A 62 -5.73 -10.96 -10.20
C VAL A 62 -5.13 -11.86 -11.29
N HIS A 63 -5.69 -11.79 -12.50
CA HIS A 63 -5.31 -12.67 -13.61
C HIS A 63 -3.79 -12.68 -13.86
N PHE A 64 -3.18 -11.49 -13.83
CA PHE A 64 -1.74 -11.33 -13.96
C PHE A 64 -0.96 -12.13 -12.89
N VAL A 65 -1.25 -11.88 -11.60
CA VAL A 65 -0.55 -12.52 -10.47
C VAL A 65 -0.73 -14.04 -10.48
N LYS A 66 -1.95 -14.53 -10.78
CA LYS A 66 -2.21 -15.97 -10.91
C LYS A 66 -1.36 -16.64 -11.99
N ASN A 67 -1.17 -16.00 -13.13
CA ASN A 67 -0.36 -16.55 -14.21
C ASN A 67 1.13 -16.44 -13.91
N PHE A 68 1.57 -15.32 -13.29
CA PHE A 68 2.93 -15.13 -12.82
C PHE A 68 3.38 -16.26 -11.88
N VAL A 69 2.61 -16.54 -10.82
CA VAL A 69 2.93 -17.61 -9.84
C VAL A 69 2.96 -19.00 -10.50
N ARG A 70 2.23 -19.22 -11.59
CA ARG A 70 2.24 -20.46 -12.37
C ARG A 70 3.39 -20.54 -13.38
N GLY A 71 4.29 -19.55 -13.39
CA GLY A 71 5.39 -19.46 -14.36
C GLY A 71 4.93 -19.14 -15.78
N ARG A 72 3.72 -18.59 -15.96
CA ARG A 72 3.14 -18.23 -17.26
C ARG A 72 3.18 -16.72 -17.42
N ILE A 73 4.36 -16.17 -17.66
CA ILE A 73 4.52 -14.73 -17.87
C ILE A 73 5.27 -14.44 -19.16
N ASP A 74 4.81 -13.42 -19.86
CA ASP A 74 5.46 -12.87 -21.03
C ASP A 74 6.63 -11.97 -20.62
N ARG A 75 7.73 -11.99 -21.40
CA ARG A 75 8.95 -11.22 -21.08
C ARG A 75 8.67 -9.72 -21.05
N ASP A 76 7.92 -9.20 -22.01
CA ASP A 76 7.69 -7.77 -22.15
C ASP A 76 6.74 -7.28 -21.05
N LEU A 77 5.77 -8.12 -20.68
CA LEU A 77 4.93 -7.83 -19.51
C LEU A 77 5.71 -7.83 -18.19
N PHE A 78 6.68 -8.73 -18.04
CA PHE A 78 7.57 -8.72 -16.88
C PHE A 78 8.45 -7.47 -16.85
N ALA A 79 9.02 -7.08 -18.00
CA ALA A 79 9.79 -5.85 -18.14
C ALA A 79 8.99 -4.61 -17.72
N PHE A 80 7.74 -4.50 -18.19
CA PHE A 80 6.83 -3.42 -17.81
C PHE A 80 6.50 -3.41 -16.32
N MET A 81 6.30 -4.58 -15.70
CA MET A 81 6.10 -4.69 -14.26
C MET A 81 7.34 -4.21 -13.50
N THR A 82 8.55 -4.61 -13.92
CA THR A 82 9.81 -4.17 -13.31
C THR A 82 9.97 -2.65 -13.39
N ALA A 83 9.73 -2.04 -14.55
CA ALA A 83 9.75 -0.58 -14.71
C ALA A 83 8.70 0.12 -13.82
N SER A 84 7.49 -0.45 -13.71
CA SER A 84 6.46 0.08 -12.82
C SER A 84 6.86 -0.02 -11.35
N LEU A 85 7.49 -1.12 -10.94
CA LEU A 85 8.03 -1.29 -9.58
C LEU A 85 9.16 -0.29 -9.31
N TYR A 86 10.05 -0.05 -10.28
CA TYR A 86 11.10 0.96 -10.14
C TYR A 86 10.48 2.30 -9.71
N HIS A 87 9.47 2.80 -10.43
CA HIS A 87 8.85 4.10 -10.12
C HIS A 87 8.21 4.13 -8.73
N VAL A 88 7.55 3.05 -8.31
CA VAL A 88 6.95 2.94 -6.98
C VAL A 88 8.03 2.93 -5.89
N TYR A 89 9.11 2.17 -6.07
CA TYR A 89 10.20 2.09 -5.10
C TYR A 89 11.05 3.36 -5.05
N ASP A 90 11.24 4.04 -6.18
CA ASP A 90 11.91 5.34 -6.24
C ASP A 90 11.19 6.37 -5.35
N ALA A 91 9.86 6.48 -5.50
CA ALA A 91 9.05 7.34 -4.65
C ALA A 91 9.01 6.87 -3.18
N LEU A 92 8.82 5.57 -2.95
CA LEU A 92 8.74 5.01 -1.59
C LEU A 92 10.03 5.23 -0.80
N GLU A 93 11.17 4.92 -1.41
CA GLU A 93 12.48 5.06 -0.76
C GLU A 93 12.85 6.53 -0.53
N ASP A 94 12.48 7.44 -1.44
CA ASP A 94 12.66 8.89 -1.22
C ASP A 94 11.92 9.38 0.04
N GLU A 95 10.66 8.95 0.21
CA GLU A 95 9.86 9.33 1.38
C GLU A 95 10.34 8.62 2.65
N LEU A 96 10.76 7.36 2.56
CA LEU A 96 11.36 6.62 3.68
C LEU A 96 12.66 7.25 4.15
N ASP A 97 13.54 7.69 3.25
CA ASP A 97 14.79 8.35 3.62
C ASP A 97 14.54 9.73 4.22
N ARG A 98 13.50 10.42 3.75
CA ARG A 98 13.10 11.73 4.30
C ARG A 98 12.50 11.64 5.70
N HIS A 99 11.64 10.66 5.95
CA HIS A 99 10.82 10.62 7.16
C HIS A 99 11.19 9.50 8.13
N GLY A 100 11.73 8.40 7.64
CA GLY A 100 12.01 7.18 8.40
C GLY A 100 12.97 7.38 9.57
N PRO A 101 14.14 8.04 9.40
CA PRO A 101 15.09 8.26 10.49
C PRO A 101 14.48 8.98 11.71
N ALA A 102 13.53 9.90 11.47
CA ALA A 102 12.89 10.68 12.53
C ALA A 102 11.61 10.01 13.08
N THR A 103 10.84 9.35 12.23
CA THR A 103 9.47 8.89 12.56
C THR A 103 9.42 7.42 12.99
N PHE A 104 10.21 6.56 12.35
CA PHE A 104 10.24 5.12 12.59
C PHE A 104 11.64 4.52 12.34
N PRO A 105 12.67 4.98 13.09
CA PRO A 105 14.06 4.59 12.85
C PRO A 105 14.31 3.08 12.96
N THR A 106 13.48 2.35 13.71
CA THR A 106 13.58 0.89 13.85
C THR A 106 13.12 0.11 12.61
N LEU A 107 12.54 0.79 11.63
CA LEU A 107 12.06 0.20 10.37
C LEU A 107 12.81 0.75 9.15
N HIS A 108 13.75 1.67 9.34
CA HIS A 108 14.54 2.27 8.25
C HIS A 108 15.80 1.44 8.01
N HIS A 109 15.74 0.58 6.98
CA HIS A 109 16.79 -0.37 6.61
C HIS A 109 17.19 -0.25 5.12
N PRO A 110 17.76 0.90 4.71
CA PRO A 110 18.02 1.18 3.29
C PRO A 110 19.05 0.22 2.68
N VAL A 111 20.01 -0.28 3.45
CA VAL A 111 21.05 -1.19 2.95
C VAL A 111 20.48 -2.58 2.67
N GLU A 112 19.66 -3.10 3.56
CA GLU A 112 19.12 -4.46 3.46
C GLU A 112 17.91 -4.55 2.53
N LEU A 113 17.06 -3.50 2.53
CA LEU A 113 15.77 -3.51 1.87
C LEU A 113 15.69 -2.60 0.64
N GLY A 114 16.67 -1.72 0.40
CA GLY A 114 16.69 -0.86 -0.79
C GLY A 114 16.62 -1.69 -2.07
N ARG A 115 15.68 -1.33 -2.96
CA ARG A 115 15.39 -2.01 -4.23
C ARG A 115 15.61 -1.10 -5.44
N ARG A 116 15.60 0.22 -5.30
CA ARG A 116 15.68 1.16 -6.43
C ARG A 116 16.82 0.86 -7.41
N GLU A 117 18.04 0.68 -6.92
CA GLU A 117 19.20 0.39 -7.78
C GLU A 117 19.03 -0.96 -8.50
N ALA A 118 18.66 -2.03 -7.77
CA ALA A 118 18.42 -3.34 -8.37
C ALA A 118 17.31 -3.31 -9.43
N LEU A 119 16.22 -2.58 -9.18
CA LEU A 119 15.13 -2.42 -10.14
C LEU A 119 15.53 -1.58 -11.36
N ASN A 120 16.44 -0.61 -11.19
CA ASN A 120 17.02 0.12 -12.32
C ASN A 120 17.83 -0.82 -13.22
N ASP A 121 18.71 -1.63 -12.63
CA ASP A 121 19.54 -2.58 -13.36
C ASP A 121 18.68 -3.62 -14.09
N ASP A 122 17.63 -4.13 -13.43
CA ASP A 122 16.69 -5.05 -14.05
C ASP A 122 15.96 -4.38 -15.24
N ALA A 123 15.50 -3.13 -15.08
CA ALA A 123 14.83 -2.40 -16.15
C ALA A 123 15.76 -2.13 -17.35
N GLU A 124 17.03 -1.75 -17.10
CA GLU A 124 18.06 -1.61 -18.14
C GLU A 124 18.29 -2.93 -18.88
N PHE A 125 18.34 -4.05 -18.17
CA PHE A 125 18.49 -5.38 -18.79
C PHE A 125 17.32 -5.72 -19.74
N PHE A 126 16.08 -5.37 -19.37
CA PHE A 126 14.92 -5.74 -20.17
C PHE A 126 14.60 -4.78 -21.31
N LEU A 127 14.71 -3.48 -21.05
CA LEU A 127 14.23 -2.39 -21.91
C LEU A 127 15.38 -1.65 -22.62
N GLY A 128 16.62 -1.90 -22.23
CA GLY A 128 17.83 -1.29 -22.78
C GLY A 128 18.34 -0.12 -21.95
N ASP A 129 19.51 0.38 -22.35
CA ASP A 129 20.13 1.56 -21.73
C ASP A 129 19.20 2.78 -21.85
N ASP A 130 19.19 3.63 -20.81
CA ASP A 130 18.33 4.82 -20.74
C ASP A 130 16.84 4.52 -20.96
N TRP A 131 16.38 3.35 -20.49
CA TRP A 131 15.00 2.88 -20.63
C TRP A 131 13.94 3.92 -20.21
N ARG A 132 14.28 4.83 -19.28
CA ARG A 132 13.41 5.92 -18.82
C ARG A 132 13.08 6.93 -19.91
N ALA A 133 13.97 7.15 -20.89
CA ALA A 133 13.74 8.03 -22.03
C ALA A 133 12.98 7.33 -23.17
N GLY A 134 12.84 6.00 -23.09
CA GLY A 134 12.11 5.20 -24.05
C GLY A 134 10.59 5.28 -23.90
N PRO A 135 9.83 4.73 -24.87
CA PRO A 135 8.36 4.72 -24.83
C PRO A 135 7.79 3.96 -23.62
N ASP A 136 8.54 3.01 -23.08
CA ASP A 136 8.17 2.18 -21.92
C ASP A 136 8.71 2.74 -20.59
N GLY A 137 9.38 3.89 -20.64
CA GLY A 137 9.99 4.55 -19.48
C GLY A 137 9.01 5.34 -18.62
N GLU A 138 7.91 5.81 -19.21
CA GLU A 138 6.90 6.58 -18.50
C GLU A 138 6.02 5.69 -17.61
N PRO A 139 5.71 6.11 -16.36
CA PRO A 139 4.83 5.36 -15.50
C PRO A 139 3.42 5.31 -16.11
N SER A 140 2.79 4.13 -16.05
CA SER A 140 1.38 3.98 -16.41
C SER A 140 0.49 4.86 -15.51
N PRO A 141 -0.76 5.17 -15.91
CA PRO A 141 -1.69 5.92 -15.05
C PRO A 141 -1.86 5.29 -13.66
N ALA A 142 -1.97 3.96 -13.56
CA ALA A 142 -2.09 3.28 -12.28
C ALA A 142 -0.79 3.36 -11.44
N THR A 143 0.37 3.35 -12.09
CA THR A 143 1.67 3.52 -11.43
C THR A 143 1.83 4.96 -10.93
N ALA A 144 1.43 5.95 -11.74
CA ALA A 144 1.43 7.36 -11.37
C ALA A 144 0.50 7.62 -10.18
N ASP A 145 -0.73 7.10 -10.19
CA ASP A 145 -1.67 7.21 -9.06
C ASP A 145 -1.07 6.65 -7.76
N TYR A 146 -0.32 5.55 -7.84
CA TYR A 146 0.37 4.97 -6.68
C TYR A 146 1.51 5.87 -6.20
N VAL A 147 2.36 6.36 -7.12
CA VAL A 147 3.44 7.30 -6.79
C VAL A 147 2.90 8.57 -6.14
N ASP A 148 1.80 9.12 -6.68
CA ASP A 148 1.14 10.30 -6.14
C ASP A 148 0.60 10.03 -4.73
N ARG A 149 0.05 8.84 -4.48
CA ARG A 149 -0.41 8.45 -3.14
C ARG A 149 0.71 8.33 -2.12
N ILE A 150 1.90 7.89 -2.55
CA ILE A 150 3.08 7.80 -1.67
C ILE A 150 3.58 9.21 -1.29
N ARG A 151 3.53 10.14 -2.24
CA ARG A 151 4.04 11.51 -2.08
C ARG A 151 3.02 12.49 -1.47
N PHE A 152 1.79 12.05 -1.21
CA PHE A 152 0.69 12.86 -0.66
C PHE A 152 0.87 13.17 0.82
#